data_AF-A0A1R4A9Z1-F1
#
_entry.id   AF-A0A1R4A9Z1-F1
#
_cell.length_a   1.000
_cell.length_b   1.000
_cell.length_c   1.000
_cell.angle_alpha   90.00
_cell.angle_beta   90.00
_cell.angle_gamma   90.00
#
_symmetry.space_group_name_H-M   'P 1'
#
loop_
_entity.id
_entity.type
_entity.pdbx_description
1 polymer ?
#
loop_
_entity_poly.entity_id
_entity_poly.type
_entity_poly.pdbx_seq_one_letter_code
_entity_poly.pdbx_strand_id
1 'polypeptide(L)'
;MVFRFDRIPSIISNFSRQTNETNIYSNLNLSVLDLPSVIENKIYMLAKTVSRKKDIDRIGAYIAKKIAARLCVEVPRVLPSRLNRQRLIENLHSKMAYSSKIHDSNEEISETNVIKRSNDEEALSQRLLSDLEDKRHQINTISYTPHVAIAHTIHFFPGQYAVFVRILTEIKLRTNFSGSRILIHQAGSGASLAALYSVFKQDFKEIVVIEPSKNLRDISSFLMKDLLHLDYRQNIYYEDKNYDMIILSYSLINVPGYTNLWNKLNSNGMMVIVEIGTPTGFRMIHSIRELFIKDLKKGSFHFVAPCPHEGICPLAQTGMDWCHFSQKIKRIPYHIYKKGSKANNIDDEKFSYLIVRKSTGPRDTFESQFDTKSIMERSYFWPRIIFPTMKRGKHVLLDVCTRRGNFERLVVTKSSPESWGYKFGRKGLWGDLWPYPKRLNRPEGRGYTPRKVLEYLRKSRRLAQSIDNIGLCKDQYERDQIENYKS
;
A
#
# COMPACT_ATOMS: atom_id res chain seq x y z
N MET A 1 -10.01 42.28 -10.12
CA MET A 1 -10.85 41.17 -10.61
C MET A 1 -11.18 40.23 -9.46
N VAL A 2 -12.43 40.23 -8.99
CA VAL A 2 -12.90 39.32 -7.94
C VAL A 2 -13.25 37.98 -8.62
N PHE A 3 -12.51 36.91 -8.32
CA PHE A 3 -12.82 35.58 -8.81
C PHE A 3 -14.17 35.11 -8.23
N ARG A 4 -15.24 35.19 -9.03
CA ARG A 4 -16.49 34.47 -8.76
C ARG A 4 -16.26 33.01 -9.15
N PHE A 5 -16.35 32.11 -8.18
CA PHE A 5 -16.42 30.68 -8.46
C PHE A 5 -17.80 30.39 -9.04
N ASP A 6 -17.86 29.97 -10.30
CA ASP A 6 -19.12 29.53 -10.92
C ASP A 6 -19.75 28.39 -10.11
N ARG A 7 -21.08 28.42 -9.98
CA ARG A 7 -21.83 27.32 -9.38
C ARG A 7 -21.67 26.09 -10.27
N ILE A 8 -21.03 25.07 -9.72
CA ILE A 8 -20.85 23.78 -10.39
C ILE A 8 -22.23 23.16 -10.59
N PRO A 9 -22.56 22.67 -11.80
CA PRO A 9 -23.80 21.94 -12.03
C PRO A 9 -23.90 20.79 -11.02
N SER A 10 -25.02 20.73 -10.30
CA SER A 10 -25.32 19.60 -9.43
C SER A 10 -25.37 18.35 -10.29
N ILE A 11 -24.37 17.48 -10.18
CA ILE A 11 -24.43 16.13 -10.74
C ILE A 11 -25.73 15.50 -10.26
N ILE A 12 -26.54 15.07 -11.23
CA ILE A 12 -27.88 14.50 -11.03
C ILE A 12 -27.78 13.33 -10.04
N SER A 13 -28.67 13.37 -9.06
CA SER A 13 -28.70 12.58 -7.83
C SER A 13 -29.19 11.14 -8.05
N ASN A 14 -28.53 10.38 -8.93
CA ASN A 14 -28.74 8.92 -9.00
C ASN A 14 -27.92 8.15 -7.94
N PHE A 15 -27.20 8.86 -7.07
CA PHE A 15 -26.55 8.23 -5.92
C PHE A 15 -27.59 7.94 -4.84
N SER A 16 -27.94 6.65 -4.74
CA SER A 16 -28.81 6.09 -3.71
C SER A 16 -28.43 6.59 -2.31
N ARG A 17 -29.45 6.89 -1.49
CA ARG A 17 -29.34 7.23 -0.06
C ARG A 17 -28.34 6.29 0.63
N GLN A 18 -27.50 6.85 1.50
CA GLN A 18 -26.49 6.13 2.30
C GLN A 18 -27.12 4.89 2.95
N THR A 19 -26.71 3.69 2.55
CA THR A 19 -27.10 2.45 3.23
C THR A 19 -26.09 2.16 4.34
N ASN A 20 -26.52 1.47 5.40
CA ASN A 20 -25.60 1.00 6.44
C ASN A 20 -24.44 0.19 5.84
N GLU A 21 -24.70 -0.57 4.78
CA GLU A 21 -23.69 -1.33 4.04
C GLU A 21 -22.63 -0.43 3.42
N THR A 22 -22.98 0.66 2.73
CA THR A 22 -21.96 1.57 2.17
C THR A 22 -21.01 2.13 3.22
N ASN A 23 -21.48 2.36 4.45
CA ASN A 23 -20.65 2.78 5.57
C ASN A 23 -19.67 1.69 6.03
N ILE A 24 -20.11 0.44 6.05
CA ILE A 24 -19.27 -0.71 6.44
C ILE A 24 -18.08 -0.85 5.49
N TYR A 25 -18.31 -0.77 4.18
CA TYR A 25 -17.25 -0.91 3.19
C TYR A 25 -16.35 0.32 3.04
N SER A 26 -16.82 1.50 3.47
CA SER A 26 -16.08 2.76 3.33
C SER A 26 -15.23 3.10 4.55
N ASN A 27 -15.70 2.78 5.76
CA ASN A 27 -14.99 2.97 7.01
C ASN A 27 -14.09 1.77 7.32
N LEU A 28 -12.88 1.79 6.77
CA LEU A 28 -11.91 0.71 6.94
C LEU A 28 -10.99 0.94 8.15
N ASN A 29 -10.90 2.18 8.62
CA ASN A 29 -10.13 2.51 9.79
C ASN A 29 -10.87 2.10 11.06
N LEU A 30 -10.14 1.54 12.02
CA LEU A 30 -10.68 1.03 13.26
C LEU A 30 -10.43 2.04 14.38
N SER A 31 -11.35 2.10 15.33
CA SER A 31 -11.11 2.78 16.61
C SER A 31 -9.91 2.17 17.32
N VAL A 32 -9.49 2.78 18.44
CA VAL A 32 -8.43 2.23 19.29
C VAL A 32 -8.79 0.77 19.61
N LEU A 33 -7.87 -0.15 19.29
CA LEU A 33 -8.04 -1.58 19.52
C LEU A 33 -7.36 -1.97 20.83
N ASP A 34 -8.07 -2.74 21.64
CA ASP A 34 -7.51 -3.48 22.76
C ASP A 34 -6.95 -4.82 22.27
N LEU A 35 -5.96 -5.34 23.01
CA LEU A 35 -5.45 -6.68 22.81
C LEU A 35 -6.47 -7.72 23.32
N PRO A 36 -6.52 -8.93 22.74
CA PRO A 36 -7.27 -10.02 23.35
C PRO A 36 -6.73 -10.29 24.76
N SER A 37 -7.62 -10.37 25.76
CA SER A 37 -7.25 -10.50 27.17
C SER A 37 -6.30 -11.67 27.46
N VAL A 38 -6.50 -12.80 26.78
CA VAL A 38 -5.62 -13.98 26.86
C VAL A 38 -4.18 -13.65 26.45
N ILE A 39 -4.01 -12.91 25.36
CA ILE A 39 -2.70 -12.53 24.82
C ILE A 39 -2.08 -11.45 25.70
N GLU A 40 -2.87 -10.45 26.11
CA GLU A 40 -2.43 -9.39 27.01
C GLU A 40 -1.86 -9.95 28.31
N ASN A 41 -2.58 -10.89 28.95
CA ASN A 41 -2.14 -11.56 30.17
C ASN A 41 -0.83 -12.33 29.94
N LYS A 42 -0.70 -13.06 28.83
CA LYS A 42 0.54 -13.78 28.51
C LYS A 42 1.71 -12.82 28.27
N ILE A 43 1.50 -11.68 27.61
CA ILE A 43 2.54 -10.65 27.47
C ILE A 43 2.95 -10.09 28.84
N TYR A 44 2.01 -9.93 29.77
CA TYR A 44 2.34 -9.50 31.14
C TYR A 44 3.18 -10.54 31.89
N MET A 45 2.91 -11.82 31.68
CA MET A 45 3.75 -12.89 32.23
C MET A 45 5.16 -12.86 31.64
N LEU A 46 5.31 -12.65 30.33
CA LEU A 46 6.62 -12.46 29.70
C LEU A 46 7.35 -11.25 30.27
N ALA A 47 6.66 -10.12 30.45
CA ALA A 47 7.26 -8.92 31.02
C ALA A 47 7.83 -9.15 32.43
N LYS A 48 7.17 -9.98 33.25
CA LYS A 48 7.62 -10.34 34.61
C LYS A 48 8.89 -11.20 34.62
N THR A 49 9.16 -11.96 33.56
CA THR A 49 10.41 -12.76 33.47
C THR A 49 11.66 -11.90 33.30
N VAL A 50 11.51 -10.65 32.85
CA VAL A 50 12.62 -9.71 32.77
C VAL A 50 12.76 -8.96 34.09
N SER A 51 13.88 -9.15 34.79
CA SER A 51 14.04 -8.75 36.19
C SER A 51 13.79 -7.26 36.47
N ARG A 52 14.10 -6.36 35.55
CA ARG A 52 13.93 -4.91 35.76
C ARG A 52 13.27 -4.24 34.56
N LYS A 53 12.23 -3.47 34.85
CA LYS A 53 11.54 -2.59 33.88
C LYS A 53 12.49 -1.69 33.07
N LYS A 54 13.49 -1.11 33.73
CA LYS A 54 14.49 -0.23 33.08
C LYS A 54 15.23 -0.94 31.95
N ASP A 55 15.39 -2.26 32.03
CA ASP A 55 16.11 -3.04 31.03
C ASP A 55 15.24 -3.27 29.80
N ILE A 56 13.94 -3.53 29.99
CA ILE A 56 12.94 -3.57 28.90
C ILE A 56 12.97 -2.26 28.12
N ASP A 57 12.96 -1.12 28.81
CA ASP A 57 12.96 0.21 28.20
C ASP A 57 14.26 0.50 27.44
N ARG A 58 15.42 0.18 28.03
CA ARG A 58 16.73 0.35 27.40
C ARG A 58 16.87 -0.49 26.14
N ILE A 59 16.46 -1.76 26.20
CA ILE A 59 16.49 -2.68 25.06
C ILE A 59 15.51 -2.20 23.98
N GLY A 60 14.31 -1.76 24.37
CA GLY A 60 13.33 -1.18 23.45
C GLY A 60 13.87 0.04 22.71
N ALA A 61 14.51 0.97 23.43
CA ALA A 61 15.16 2.14 22.84
C ALA A 61 16.32 1.75 21.90
N TYR A 62 17.12 0.75 22.27
CA TYR A 62 18.17 0.19 21.42
C TYR A 62 17.61 -0.38 20.11
N ILE A 63 16.57 -1.21 20.21
CA ILE A 63 15.87 -1.80 19.05
C ILE A 63 15.30 -0.68 18.18
N ALA A 64 14.57 0.28 18.79
CA ALA A 64 13.98 1.40 18.07
C ALA A 64 15.05 2.24 17.34
N LYS A 65 16.22 2.46 17.94
CA LYS A 65 17.34 3.17 17.30
C LYS A 65 17.92 2.38 16.13
N LYS A 66 18.08 1.06 16.26
CA LYS A 66 18.59 0.18 15.17
C LYS A 66 17.58 0.06 14.03
N ILE A 67 16.29 -0.01 14.34
CA ILE A 67 15.20 0.05 13.37
C ILE A 67 15.19 1.43 12.70
N ALA A 68 15.24 2.53 13.47
CA ALA A 68 15.23 3.90 12.95
C ALA A 68 16.43 4.23 12.04
N ALA A 69 17.61 3.70 12.31
CA ALA A 69 18.78 3.85 11.44
C ALA A 69 18.58 3.26 10.04
N ARG A 70 17.66 2.27 9.89
CA ARG A 70 17.20 1.72 8.59
C ARG A 70 16.10 2.56 7.92
N LEU A 71 15.57 3.57 8.62
CA LEU A 71 14.34 4.31 8.29
C LEU A 71 14.55 5.83 8.14
N CYS A 72 15.80 6.29 8.13
CA CYS A 72 16.13 7.71 8.06
C CYS A 72 15.53 8.38 6.81
N VAL A 73 15.02 9.59 7.04
CA VAL A 73 14.12 10.38 6.19
C VAL A 73 14.89 11.18 5.11
N GLU A 74 16.18 10.92 4.93
CA GLU A 74 17.09 11.75 4.12
C GLU A 74 17.62 11.07 2.84
N VAL A 75 16.79 10.26 2.20
CA VAL A 75 17.07 9.70 0.86
C VAL A 75 16.44 10.64 -0.18
N PRO A 76 16.97 10.80 -1.42
CA PRO A 76 16.21 11.43 -2.48
C PRO A 76 14.81 10.80 -2.60
N ARG A 77 13.84 11.69 -2.72
CA ARG A 77 12.62 11.68 -1.92
C ARG A 77 11.52 10.73 -2.45
N VAL A 78 11.70 10.18 -3.67
CA VAL A 78 11.27 8.85 -4.17
C VAL A 78 12.18 8.57 -5.37
N LEU A 79 12.77 7.37 -5.52
CA LEU A 79 13.41 7.02 -6.79
C LEU A 79 12.33 6.93 -7.88
N PRO A 80 12.49 7.57 -9.05
CA PRO A 80 11.46 7.54 -10.09
C PRO A 80 11.11 6.10 -10.48
N SER A 81 9.83 5.90 -10.71
CA SER A 81 9.22 4.63 -11.11
C SER A 81 10.04 3.94 -12.22
N ARG A 82 10.36 2.64 -12.07
CA ARG A 82 10.97 1.85 -13.16
C ARG A 82 10.06 1.75 -14.38
N LEU A 83 8.78 2.09 -14.24
CA LEU A 83 7.76 2.14 -15.30
C LEU A 83 7.72 3.51 -16.03
N ASN A 84 8.41 4.55 -15.56
CA ASN A 84 8.62 5.78 -16.33
C ASN A 84 9.56 5.56 -17.55
N ARG A 85 10.11 4.35 -17.68
CA ARG A 85 11.15 3.95 -18.65
C ARG A 85 10.71 3.96 -20.11
N GLN A 86 9.46 3.62 -20.44
CA GLN A 86 9.03 3.62 -21.85
C GLN A 86 8.87 5.03 -22.43
N ARG A 87 8.27 5.95 -21.66
CA ARG A 87 8.00 7.31 -22.13
C ARG A 87 9.19 8.25 -22.06
N LEU A 88 10.16 8.03 -21.16
CA LEU A 88 11.36 8.85 -21.11
C LEU A 88 12.27 8.59 -22.32
N ILE A 89 12.36 7.32 -22.75
CA ILE A 89 13.08 6.89 -23.96
C ILE A 89 12.43 7.52 -25.19
N GLU A 90 11.12 7.41 -25.38
CA GLU A 90 10.39 8.08 -26.49
C GLU A 90 10.65 9.60 -26.54
N ASN A 91 10.83 10.26 -25.39
CA ASN A 91 11.12 11.69 -25.31
C ASN A 91 12.60 12.03 -25.62
N LEU A 92 13.56 11.16 -25.32
CA LEU A 92 14.96 11.34 -25.72
C LEU A 92 15.12 11.21 -27.24
N HIS A 93 14.42 10.25 -27.86
CA HIS A 93 14.35 10.13 -29.33
C HIS A 93 13.77 11.40 -29.98
N SER A 94 12.73 12.00 -29.40
CA SER A 94 12.15 13.25 -29.92
C SER A 94 13.05 14.49 -29.79
N LYS A 95 13.96 14.52 -28.80
CA LYS A 95 14.92 15.62 -28.61
C LYS A 95 16.18 15.44 -29.47
N MET A 96 16.64 14.21 -29.70
CA MET A 96 17.76 13.92 -30.58
C MET A 96 17.41 14.14 -32.07
N ALA A 97 16.18 13.81 -32.49
CA ALA A 97 15.68 14.10 -33.84
C ALA A 97 15.53 15.62 -34.14
N TYR A 98 15.45 16.46 -33.10
CA TYR A 98 15.45 17.93 -33.25
C TYR A 98 16.87 18.51 -33.26
N SER A 99 17.85 17.77 -32.72
CA SER A 99 19.26 18.17 -32.66
C SER A 99 20.08 17.73 -33.87
N SER A 100 19.58 16.80 -34.69
CA SER A 100 20.26 16.23 -35.87
C SER A 100 20.21 17.13 -37.12
N LYS A 101 19.95 18.44 -36.96
CA LYS A 101 20.08 19.43 -38.05
C LYS A 101 21.32 20.32 -37.93
N ILE A 102 22.19 20.09 -36.95
CA ILE A 102 23.43 20.85 -36.80
C ILE A 102 24.57 19.87 -36.48
N HIS A 103 25.54 19.85 -37.41
CA HIS A 103 26.81 19.13 -37.45
C HIS A 103 26.83 17.68 -37.93
N ASP A 104 27.13 17.56 -39.23
CA ASP A 104 27.93 16.48 -39.83
C ASP A 104 29.32 16.42 -39.17
N SER A 105 29.67 15.25 -38.63
CA SER A 105 30.94 14.55 -38.90
C SER A 105 31.01 13.25 -38.09
N ASN A 106 30.96 12.13 -38.81
CA ASN A 106 31.59 10.84 -38.54
C ASN A 106 31.72 10.35 -37.08
N GLU A 107 30.78 9.51 -36.67
CA GLU A 107 31.04 8.20 -36.06
C GLU A 107 29.70 7.43 -36.06
N GLU A 108 29.62 6.29 -36.75
CA GLU A 108 28.45 5.41 -36.70
C GLU A 108 28.34 4.77 -35.31
N ILE A 109 27.81 5.53 -34.36
CA ILE A 109 27.40 5.00 -33.07
C ILE A 109 26.03 4.34 -33.29
N SER A 110 26.02 3.04 -33.50
CA SER A 110 24.77 2.27 -33.63
C SER A 110 23.82 2.62 -32.47
N GLU A 111 22.56 2.93 -32.80
CA GLU A 111 21.53 3.32 -31.83
C GLU A 111 21.42 2.30 -30.67
N THR A 112 21.70 1.02 -30.96
CA THR A 112 21.77 -0.07 -29.98
C THR A 112 22.85 0.12 -28.90
N ASN A 113 23.99 0.74 -29.23
CA ASN A 113 25.10 0.97 -28.31
C ASN A 113 24.88 2.21 -27.43
N VAL A 114 24.23 3.26 -27.95
CA VAL A 114 23.83 4.45 -27.15
C VAL A 114 22.72 4.08 -26.16
N ILE A 115 21.74 3.29 -26.60
CA ILE A 115 20.64 2.82 -25.74
C ILE A 115 21.18 1.86 -24.66
N LYS A 116 22.13 0.97 -24.98
CA LYS A 116 22.79 0.14 -23.97
C LYS A 116 23.64 0.97 -22.99
N ARG A 117 24.52 1.86 -23.48
CA ARG A 117 25.36 2.71 -22.62
C ARG A 117 24.55 3.62 -21.69
N SER A 118 23.49 4.26 -22.19
CA SER A 118 22.63 5.11 -21.35
C SER A 118 21.81 4.31 -20.33
N ASN A 119 21.32 3.13 -20.71
CA ASN A 119 20.66 2.21 -19.77
C ASN A 119 21.63 1.71 -18.69
N ASP A 120 22.88 1.42 -19.07
CA ASP A 120 23.92 0.96 -18.15
C ASP A 120 24.37 2.09 -17.23
N GLU A 121 24.56 3.32 -17.72
CA GLU A 121 24.93 4.49 -16.92
C GLU A 121 23.82 4.95 -15.96
N GLU A 122 22.55 4.91 -16.36
CA GLU A 122 21.42 5.29 -15.50
C GLU A 122 21.10 4.19 -14.47
N ALA A 123 21.18 2.91 -14.87
CA ALA A 123 21.08 1.80 -13.93
C ALA A 123 22.28 1.77 -12.97
N LEU A 124 23.48 2.09 -13.45
CA LEU A 124 24.68 2.26 -12.63
C LEU A 124 24.54 3.45 -11.70
N SER A 125 23.99 4.58 -12.14
CA SER A 125 23.70 5.75 -11.31
C SER A 125 22.67 5.43 -10.23
N GLN A 126 21.62 4.67 -10.56
CA GLN A 126 20.63 4.22 -9.59
C GLN A 126 21.23 3.22 -8.58
N ARG A 127 22.09 2.31 -9.04
CA ARG A 127 22.83 1.38 -8.17
C ARG A 127 23.80 2.14 -7.27
N LEU A 128 24.59 3.08 -7.81
CA LEU A 128 25.51 3.94 -7.06
C LEU A 128 24.79 4.77 -6.00
N LEU A 129 23.66 5.39 -6.35
CA LEU A 129 22.82 6.10 -5.38
C LEU A 129 22.30 5.15 -4.30
N SER A 130 21.85 3.95 -4.67
CA SER A 130 21.45 2.92 -3.69
C SER A 130 22.61 2.52 -2.80
N ASP A 131 23.80 2.27 -3.35
CA ASP A 131 24.99 1.81 -2.64
C ASP A 131 25.55 2.89 -1.71
N LEU A 132 25.55 4.16 -2.15
CA LEU A 132 25.94 5.31 -1.32
C LEU A 132 24.96 5.49 -0.14
N GLU A 133 23.66 5.29 -0.38
CA GLU A 133 22.64 5.34 0.67
C GLU A 133 22.74 4.15 1.62
N ASP A 134 22.99 2.93 1.12
CA ASP A 134 23.19 1.73 1.94
C ASP A 134 24.47 1.85 2.79
N LYS A 135 25.51 2.53 2.27
CA LYS A 135 26.71 2.91 3.06
C LYS A 135 26.38 3.94 4.14
N ARG A 136 25.51 4.92 3.85
CA ARG A 136 25.04 5.94 4.82
C ARG A 136 24.13 5.33 5.90
N HIS A 137 23.36 4.29 5.52
CA HIS A 137 22.35 3.64 6.34
C HIS A 137 22.62 2.15 6.49
N GLN A 138 23.71 1.81 7.20
CA GLN A 138 24.10 0.42 7.44
C GLN A 138 22.93 -0.42 7.97
N ILE A 139 22.59 -1.47 7.21
CA ILE A 139 21.56 -2.44 7.57
C ILE A 139 22.06 -3.28 8.74
N ASN A 140 21.70 -2.86 9.95
CA ASN A 140 22.07 -3.56 11.16
C ASN A 140 21.13 -4.74 11.41
N THR A 141 21.59 -5.99 11.36
CA THR A 141 20.80 -7.15 11.80
C THR A 141 20.63 -7.15 13.32
N ILE A 142 19.40 -7.42 13.79
CA ILE A 142 19.12 -7.53 15.23
C ILE A 142 19.18 -9.01 15.59
N SER A 143 20.09 -9.34 16.51
CA SER A 143 20.11 -10.66 17.14
C SER A 143 19.09 -10.71 18.28
N TYR A 144 18.07 -11.55 18.12
CA TYR A 144 17.01 -11.70 19.10
C TYR A 144 17.41 -12.68 20.19
N THR A 145 18.23 -12.24 21.16
CA THR A 145 18.43 -12.96 22.43
C THR A 145 17.13 -13.01 23.23
N PRO A 146 16.98 -13.87 24.26
CA PRO A 146 15.72 -13.99 25.01
C PRO A 146 15.17 -12.65 25.52
N HIS A 147 16.02 -11.84 26.15
CA HIS A 147 15.64 -10.51 26.66
C HIS A 147 15.27 -9.54 25.53
N VAL A 148 15.99 -9.56 24.41
CA VAL A 148 15.70 -8.72 23.23
C VAL A 148 14.38 -9.13 22.57
N ALA A 149 14.11 -10.43 22.46
CA ALA A 149 12.87 -10.95 21.91
C ALA A 149 11.65 -10.57 22.76
N ILE A 150 11.75 -10.64 24.09
CA ILE A 150 10.70 -10.21 25.01
C ILE A 150 10.48 -8.69 24.90
N ALA A 151 11.56 -7.90 24.98
CA ALA A 151 11.46 -6.45 24.88
C ALA A 151 10.88 -6.01 23.52
N HIS A 152 11.29 -6.65 22.42
CA HIS A 152 10.71 -6.44 21.10
C HIS A 152 9.20 -6.74 21.09
N THR A 153 8.80 -7.88 21.63
CA THR A 153 7.39 -8.26 21.70
C THR A 153 6.56 -7.22 22.45
N ILE A 154 7.00 -6.78 23.62
CA ILE A 154 6.28 -5.77 24.43
C ILE A 154 6.16 -4.44 23.68
N HIS A 155 7.19 -4.01 22.95
CA HIS A 155 7.20 -2.71 22.28
C HIS A 155 6.37 -2.67 21.00
N PHE A 156 6.35 -3.75 20.22
CA PHE A 156 5.85 -3.76 18.85
C PHE A 156 4.58 -4.59 18.66
N PHE A 157 4.31 -5.60 19.50
CA PHE A 157 3.17 -6.49 19.32
C PHE A 157 1.82 -5.76 19.26
N PRO A 158 1.49 -4.79 20.15
CA PRO A 158 0.20 -4.09 20.09
C PRO A 158 0.01 -3.30 18.78
N GLY A 159 1.09 -2.66 18.30
CA GLY A 159 1.11 -1.90 17.05
C GLY A 159 0.85 -2.82 15.85
N GLN A 160 1.66 -3.85 15.71
CA GLN A 160 1.57 -4.81 14.62
C GLN A 160 0.22 -5.54 14.62
N TYR A 161 -0.27 -5.98 15.78
CA TYR A 161 -1.57 -6.63 15.91
C TYR A 161 -2.69 -5.77 15.34
N ALA A 162 -2.78 -4.50 15.77
CA ALA A 162 -3.84 -3.60 15.33
C ALA A 162 -3.78 -3.31 13.82
N VAL A 163 -2.58 -3.18 13.26
CA VAL A 163 -2.38 -3.03 11.82
C VAL A 163 -2.89 -4.25 11.07
N PHE A 164 -2.53 -5.46 11.51
CA PHE A 164 -3.01 -6.68 10.87
C PHE A 164 -4.52 -6.87 11.04
N VAL A 165 -5.11 -6.54 12.20
CA VAL A 165 -6.57 -6.59 12.37
C VAL A 165 -7.26 -5.69 11.35
N ARG A 166 -6.74 -4.47 11.16
CA ARG A 166 -7.26 -3.54 10.15
C ARG A 166 -7.15 -4.08 8.73
N ILE A 167 -5.98 -4.60 8.34
CA ILE A 167 -5.73 -5.13 7.00
C ILE A 167 -6.61 -6.36 6.72
N LEU A 168 -6.66 -7.30 7.67
CA LEU A 168 -7.45 -8.52 7.54
C LEU A 168 -8.95 -8.23 7.57
N THR A 169 -9.39 -7.21 8.32
CA THR A 169 -10.79 -6.74 8.27
C THR A 169 -11.12 -6.17 6.90
N GLU A 170 -10.21 -5.39 6.29
CA GLU A 170 -10.39 -4.92 4.92
C GLU A 170 -10.49 -6.09 3.93
N ILE A 171 -9.66 -7.13 4.08
CA ILE A 171 -9.75 -8.35 3.27
C ILE A 171 -11.11 -9.02 3.46
N LYS A 172 -11.53 -9.24 4.72
CA LYS A 172 -12.81 -9.90 5.05
C LYS A 172 -14.01 -9.15 4.48
N LEU A 173 -13.96 -7.82 4.46
CA LEU A 173 -15.03 -7.00 3.91
C LEU A 173 -15.01 -7.01 2.38
N ARG A 174 -13.84 -6.74 1.78
CA ARG A 174 -13.73 -6.47 0.33
C ARG A 174 -13.51 -7.72 -0.50
N THR A 175 -13.37 -8.89 0.12
CA THR A 175 -13.17 -10.17 -0.55
C THR A 175 -14.00 -11.26 0.10
N ASN A 176 -14.49 -12.21 -0.70
CA ASN A 176 -15.05 -13.46 -0.20
C ASN A 176 -13.93 -14.47 0.07
N PHE A 177 -13.03 -14.17 1.01
CA PHE A 177 -11.95 -15.08 1.35
C PHE A 177 -12.48 -16.29 2.13
N SER A 178 -12.25 -17.48 1.60
CA SER A 178 -12.62 -18.77 2.19
C SER A 178 -11.42 -19.74 2.27
N GLY A 179 -10.19 -19.20 2.18
CA GLY A 179 -8.98 -20.01 2.19
C GLY A 179 -8.73 -20.67 3.54
N SER A 180 -8.13 -21.87 3.51
CA SER A 180 -7.89 -22.70 4.68
C SER A 180 -6.41 -22.97 4.97
N ARG A 181 -5.52 -22.79 3.97
CA ARG A 181 -4.07 -22.92 4.13
C ARG A 181 -3.38 -21.57 4.09
N ILE A 182 -2.68 -21.24 5.17
CA ILE A 182 -2.03 -19.92 5.35
C ILE A 182 -0.55 -20.09 5.64
N LEU A 183 0.25 -19.26 4.99
CA LEU A 183 1.68 -19.10 5.26
C LEU A 183 1.94 -17.72 5.83
N ILE A 184 2.60 -17.65 6.99
CA ILE A 184 3.06 -16.38 7.55
C ILE A 184 4.59 -16.37 7.56
N HIS A 185 5.16 -15.48 6.76
CA HIS A 185 6.60 -15.31 6.64
C HIS A 185 7.09 -14.20 7.55
N GLN A 186 8.13 -14.51 8.34
CA GLN A 186 8.73 -13.64 9.37
C GLN A 186 7.68 -13.17 10.38
N ALA A 187 6.96 -14.12 10.98
CA ALA A 187 5.85 -13.83 11.87
C ALA A 187 6.26 -13.10 13.17
N GLY A 188 7.56 -13.05 13.49
CA GLY A 188 8.07 -12.49 14.72
C GLY A 188 7.44 -13.16 15.93
N SER A 189 6.92 -12.36 16.85
CA SER A 189 6.21 -12.84 18.04
C SER A 189 4.75 -13.23 17.79
N GLY A 190 4.27 -13.23 16.55
CA GLY A 190 2.95 -13.75 16.19
C GLY A 190 1.81 -12.71 16.20
N ALA A 191 2.10 -11.42 16.05
CA ALA A 191 1.07 -10.38 16.03
C ALA A 191 0.07 -10.55 14.86
N SER A 192 0.54 -10.99 13.69
CA SER A 192 -0.30 -11.33 12.53
C SER A 192 -1.19 -12.56 12.78
N LEU A 193 -0.69 -13.55 13.53
CA LEU A 193 -1.46 -14.74 13.94
C LEU A 193 -2.61 -14.37 14.88
N ALA A 194 -2.33 -13.53 15.88
CA ALA A 194 -3.33 -13.02 16.80
C ALA A 194 -4.45 -12.25 16.07
N ALA A 195 -4.07 -11.45 15.08
CA ALA A 195 -5.03 -10.73 14.24
C ALA A 195 -5.85 -11.67 13.37
N LEU A 196 -5.23 -12.70 12.78
CA LEU A 196 -5.89 -13.73 11.97
C LEU A 196 -6.98 -14.46 12.77
N TYR A 197 -6.63 -14.92 13.98
CA TYR A 197 -7.57 -15.53 14.92
C TYR A 197 -8.75 -14.60 15.24
N SER A 198 -8.46 -13.33 15.54
CA SER A 198 -9.48 -12.35 15.95
C SER A 198 -10.46 -11.99 14.84
N VAL A 199 -10.00 -11.93 13.58
CA VAL A 199 -10.80 -11.46 12.44
C VAL A 199 -11.61 -12.57 11.78
N PHE A 200 -11.00 -13.72 11.47
CA PHE A 200 -11.66 -14.75 10.67
C PHE A 200 -12.50 -15.71 11.51
N LYS A 201 -12.15 -15.97 12.78
CA LYS A 201 -12.90 -16.86 13.69
C LYS A 201 -13.37 -18.17 13.02
N GLN A 202 -12.52 -18.72 12.16
CA GLN A 202 -12.77 -19.96 11.43
C GLN A 202 -11.63 -20.92 11.69
N ASP A 203 -11.89 -22.21 11.50
CA ASP A 203 -10.86 -23.22 11.59
C ASP A 203 -10.04 -23.25 10.29
N PHE A 204 -8.73 -23.06 10.44
CA PHE A 204 -7.78 -23.19 9.35
C PHE A 204 -7.26 -24.62 9.30
N LYS A 205 -7.18 -25.19 8.10
CA LYS A 205 -6.66 -26.55 7.90
C LYS A 205 -5.18 -26.63 8.27
N GLU A 206 -4.42 -25.61 7.90
CA GLU A 206 -2.97 -25.58 8.13
C GLU A 206 -2.49 -24.12 8.16
N ILE A 207 -1.73 -23.77 9.21
CA ILE A 207 -1.05 -22.48 9.31
C ILE A 207 0.43 -22.75 9.51
N VAL A 208 1.21 -22.43 8.49
CA VAL A 208 2.68 -22.57 8.51
C VAL A 208 3.29 -21.22 8.85
N VAL A 209 4.15 -21.20 9.86
CA VAL A 209 4.77 -20.01 10.42
C VAL A 209 6.27 -20.10 10.22
N ILE A 210 6.84 -19.15 9.47
CA ILE A 210 8.29 -19.08 9.26
C ILE A 210 8.82 -17.92 10.07
N GLU A 211 9.75 -18.23 10.96
CA GLU A 211 10.45 -17.22 11.74
C GLU A 211 11.86 -17.76 12.02
N PRO A 212 12.94 -17.14 11.53
CA PRO A 212 14.29 -17.64 11.72
C PRO A 212 14.75 -17.63 13.17
N SER A 213 14.31 -16.65 13.98
CA SER A 213 14.70 -16.55 15.38
C SER A 213 13.98 -17.58 16.25
N LYS A 214 14.75 -18.49 16.87
CA LYS A 214 14.20 -19.46 17.83
C LYS A 214 13.45 -18.77 18.98
N ASN A 215 14.00 -17.69 19.53
CA ASN A 215 13.39 -17.01 20.68
C ASN A 215 12.07 -16.32 20.33
N LEU A 216 11.92 -15.79 19.11
CA LEU A 216 10.64 -15.24 18.65
C LEU A 216 9.62 -16.34 18.36
N ARG A 217 10.05 -17.48 17.80
CA ARG A 217 9.19 -18.67 17.66
C ARG A 217 8.68 -19.16 19.00
N ASP A 218 9.54 -19.28 20.00
CA ASP A 218 9.18 -19.75 21.35
C ASP A 218 8.16 -18.80 22.00
N ILE A 219 8.36 -17.48 21.88
CA ILE A 219 7.40 -16.47 22.34
C ILE A 219 6.06 -16.58 21.58
N SER A 220 6.11 -16.68 20.25
CA SER A 220 4.91 -16.81 19.41
C SER A 220 4.12 -18.05 19.80
N SER A 221 4.79 -19.20 19.97
CA SER A 221 4.20 -20.46 20.40
C SER A 221 3.54 -20.32 21.77
N PHE A 222 4.20 -19.67 22.73
CA PHE A 222 3.61 -19.38 24.04
C PHE A 222 2.37 -18.48 23.96
N LEU A 223 2.43 -17.37 23.21
CA LEU A 223 1.32 -16.43 23.07
C LEU A 223 0.10 -17.08 22.40
N MET A 224 0.34 -17.85 21.35
CA MET A 224 -0.70 -18.49 20.52
C MET A 224 -1.11 -19.87 21.03
N LYS A 225 -0.46 -20.38 22.08
CA LYS A 225 -0.86 -21.63 22.75
C LYS A 225 -2.35 -21.57 23.08
N ASP A 226 -3.07 -22.65 22.75
CA ASP A 226 -4.51 -22.82 22.97
C ASP A 226 -5.42 -22.00 22.03
N LEU A 227 -4.87 -21.19 21.11
CA LEU A 227 -5.65 -20.37 20.17
C LEU A 227 -5.66 -20.91 18.74
N LEU A 228 -4.52 -21.39 18.25
CA LEU A 228 -4.37 -21.91 16.88
C LEU A 228 -3.44 -23.12 16.88
N HIS A 229 -3.70 -24.08 15.98
CA HIS A 229 -2.77 -25.14 15.64
C HIS A 229 -1.76 -24.63 14.60
N LEU A 230 -0.48 -24.54 14.99
CA LEU A 230 0.55 -23.87 14.21
C LEU A 230 1.71 -24.82 13.92
N ASP A 231 2.20 -24.79 12.68
CA ASP A 231 3.43 -25.46 12.27
C ASP A 231 4.56 -24.44 12.14
N TYR A 232 5.48 -24.45 13.11
CA TYR A 232 6.60 -23.51 13.17
C TYR A 232 7.83 -24.05 12.43
N ARG A 233 8.37 -23.23 11.53
CA ARG A 233 9.52 -23.56 10.70
C ARG A 233 10.54 -22.43 10.66
N GLN A 234 11.76 -22.78 10.30
CA GLN A 234 12.85 -21.82 10.11
C GLN A 234 12.91 -21.27 8.68
N ASN A 235 12.52 -22.07 7.68
CA ASN A 235 12.60 -21.75 6.25
C ASN A 235 11.58 -22.58 5.42
N ILE A 236 11.50 -22.34 4.10
CA ILE A 236 10.53 -22.96 3.16
C ILE A 236 11.21 -23.79 2.04
N TYR A 237 12.52 -24.08 2.13
CA TYR A 237 13.29 -24.51 0.95
C TYR A 237 12.83 -25.82 0.28
N TYR A 238 11.93 -26.61 0.88
CA TYR A 238 11.57 -27.96 0.41
C TYR A 238 10.09 -28.30 0.52
N GLU A 239 9.20 -27.46 -0.01
CA GLU A 239 7.76 -27.74 0.09
C GLU A 239 6.99 -27.52 -1.21
N ASP A 240 6.26 -28.54 -1.63
CA ASP A 240 5.43 -28.52 -2.85
C ASP A 240 3.99 -28.05 -2.61
N LYS A 241 3.69 -27.64 -1.37
CA LYS A 241 2.35 -27.14 -1.02
C LYS A 241 2.15 -25.71 -1.46
N ASN A 242 0.96 -25.47 -1.97
CA ASN A 242 0.45 -24.13 -2.26
C ASN A 242 -0.48 -23.63 -1.14
N TYR A 243 -0.56 -22.31 -1.04
CA TYR A 243 -1.26 -21.59 0.02
C TYR A 243 -2.35 -20.68 -0.53
N ASP A 244 -3.42 -20.47 0.23
CA ASP A 244 -4.52 -19.57 -0.12
C ASP A 244 -4.21 -18.13 0.29
N MET A 245 -3.39 -17.95 1.34
CA MET A 245 -2.90 -16.66 1.78
C MET A 245 -1.45 -16.75 2.23
N ILE A 246 -0.62 -15.81 1.76
CA ILE A 246 0.75 -15.62 2.23
C ILE A 246 0.86 -14.22 2.83
N ILE A 247 1.27 -14.12 4.10
CA ILE A 247 1.46 -12.84 4.81
C ILE A 247 2.95 -12.59 5.03
N LEU A 248 3.47 -11.46 4.55
CA LEU A 248 4.83 -10.98 4.81
C LEU A 248 4.77 -9.89 5.89
N SER A 249 5.32 -10.16 7.07
CA SER A 249 5.18 -9.29 8.24
C SER A 249 6.45 -8.47 8.53
N TYR A 250 6.44 -7.16 8.24
CA TYR A 250 7.44 -6.17 8.68
C TYR A 250 8.92 -6.54 8.44
N SER A 251 9.18 -7.29 7.37
CA SER A 251 10.48 -7.93 7.15
C SER A 251 10.92 -7.97 5.70
N LEU A 252 10.43 -7.07 4.84
CA LEU A 252 10.80 -7.07 3.41
C LEU A 252 12.32 -7.01 3.19
N ILE A 253 13.05 -6.32 4.07
CA ILE A 253 14.53 -6.25 4.00
C ILE A 253 15.17 -7.64 4.06
N ASN A 254 14.54 -8.61 4.72
CA ASN A 254 15.12 -9.92 5.02
C ASN A 254 14.56 -11.06 4.16
N VAL A 255 13.73 -10.77 3.14
CA VAL A 255 13.12 -11.80 2.28
C VAL A 255 13.72 -11.76 0.88
N PRO A 256 14.71 -12.61 0.55
CA PRO A 256 15.10 -12.83 -0.83
C PRO A 256 14.00 -13.62 -1.58
N GLY A 257 13.73 -13.27 -2.83
CA GLY A 257 12.95 -14.12 -3.75
C GLY A 257 11.43 -14.10 -3.61
N TYR A 258 10.79 -12.92 -3.59
CA TYR A 258 9.31 -12.77 -3.57
C TYR A 258 8.57 -13.54 -4.68
N THR A 259 9.20 -13.70 -5.83
CA THR A 259 8.70 -14.48 -6.96
C THR A 259 8.45 -15.94 -6.60
N ASN A 260 9.31 -16.52 -5.75
CA ASN A 260 9.14 -17.89 -5.29
C ASN A 260 7.90 -18.04 -4.38
N LEU A 261 7.63 -17.03 -3.55
CA LEU A 261 6.42 -17.00 -2.72
C LEU A 261 5.16 -16.82 -3.57
N TRP A 262 5.22 -16.01 -4.63
CA TRP A 262 4.09 -15.85 -5.56
C TRP A 262 3.72 -17.16 -6.27
N ASN A 263 4.72 -17.97 -6.63
CA ASN A 263 4.50 -19.27 -7.26
C ASN A 263 3.82 -20.27 -6.31
N LYS A 264 4.07 -20.15 -4.99
CA LYS A 264 3.42 -20.95 -3.95
C LYS A 264 1.99 -20.52 -3.62
N LEU A 265 1.45 -19.46 -4.24
CA LEU A 265 0.04 -19.12 -4.10
C LEU A 265 -0.83 -19.96 -5.04
N ASN A 266 -1.91 -20.50 -4.48
CA ASN A 266 -3.02 -21.06 -5.25
C ASN A 266 -3.61 -20.03 -6.22
N SER A 267 -4.25 -20.53 -7.27
CA SER A 267 -5.17 -19.71 -8.07
C SER A 267 -6.19 -19.07 -7.14
N ASN A 268 -6.47 -17.78 -7.33
CA ASN A 268 -7.34 -16.98 -6.45
C ASN A 268 -6.78 -16.69 -5.03
N GLY A 269 -5.57 -17.16 -4.71
CA GLY A 269 -4.88 -16.88 -3.45
C GLY A 269 -4.40 -15.44 -3.33
N MET A 270 -4.06 -15.01 -2.11
CA MET A 270 -3.67 -13.63 -1.80
C MET A 270 -2.29 -13.52 -1.15
N MET A 271 -1.51 -12.54 -1.61
CA MET A 271 -0.29 -12.09 -0.95
C MET A 271 -0.57 -10.79 -0.18
N VAL A 272 -0.34 -10.81 1.13
CA VAL A 272 -0.47 -9.64 2.01
C VAL A 272 0.93 -9.21 2.42
N ILE A 273 1.30 -7.98 2.09
CA ILE A 273 2.63 -7.43 2.34
C ILE A 273 2.47 -6.23 3.25
N VAL A 274 3.16 -6.24 4.39
CA VAL A 274 3.09 -5.14 5.36
C VAL A 274 4.50 -4.74 5.76
N GLU A 275 4.75 -3.43 5.76
CA GLU A 275 6.01 -2.86 6.20
C GLU A 275 5.75 -1.61 7.04
N ILE A 276 6.75 -1.19 7.81
CA ILE A 276 6.66 0.05 8.58
C ILE A 276 6.43 1.26 7.66
N GLY A 277 5.63 2.22 8.14
CA GLY A 277 5.12 3.35 7.36
C GLY A 277 6.14 4.47 7.14
N THR A 278 7.32 4.12 6.62
CA THR A 278 8.44 5.03 6.35
C THR A 278 8.68 5.16 4.85
N PRO A 279 9.47 6.16 4.41
CA PRO A 279 9.87 6.27 3.01
C PRO A 279 10.54 4.99 2.48
N THR A 280 11.42 4.37 3.27
CA THR A 280 12.06 3.09 2.93
C THR A 280 11.03 1.97 2.76
N GLY A 281 10.15 1.77 3.74
CA GLY A 281 9.12 0.73 3.68
C GLY A 281 8.18 0.90 2.48
N PHE A 282 7.77 2.15 2.20
CA PHE A 282 7.02 2.48 1.00
C PHE A 282 7.79 2.16 -0.29
N ARG A 283 9.08 2.52 -0.37
CA ARG A 283 9.93 2.23 -1.55
C ARG A 283 10.01 0.73 -1.84
N MET A 284 10.14 -0.10 -0.81
CA MET A 284 10.17 -1.56 -0.98
C MET A 284 8.84 -2.10 -1.51
N ILE A 285 7.73 -1.70 -0.88
CA ILE A 285 6.39 -2.10 -1.32
C ILE A 285 6.09 -1.59 -2.74
N HIS A 286 6.49 -0.35 -3.04
CA HIS A 286 6.35 0.23 -4.37
C HIS A 286 7.16 -0.56 -5.41
N SER A 287 8.39 -0.94 -5.10
CA SER A 287 9.22 -1.75 -6.00
C SER A 287 8.56 -3.09 -6.30
N ILE A 288 8.01 -3.77 -5.28
CA ILE A 288 7.26 -5.01 -5.46
C ILE A 288 6.01 -4.78 -6.34
N ARG A 289 5.27 -3.71 -6.08
CA ARG A 289 4.12 -3.32 -6.91
C ARG A 289 4.50 -3.15 -8.37
N GLU A 290 5.64 -2.53 -8.67
CA GLU A 290 6.13 -2.34 -10.03
C GLU A 290 6.52 -3.66 -10.70
N LEU A 291 7.14 -4.59 -9.95
CA LEU A 291 7.43 -5.93 -10.46
C LEU A 291 6.16 -6.65 -10.90
N PHE A 292 5.08 -6.59 -10.10
CA PHE A 292 3.79 -7.15 -10.50
C PHE A 292 3.24 -6.52 -11.79
N ILE A 293 3.28 -5.20 -11.92
CA ILE A 293 2.78 -4.48 -13.10
C ILE A 293 3.61 -4.79 -14.35
N LYS A 294 4.93 -4.92 -14.20
CA LYS A 294 5.86 -5.11 -15.30
C LYS A 294 5.94 -6.56 -15.76
N ASP A 295 6.06 -7.48 -14.81
CA ASP A 295 6.48 -8.86 -15.07
C ASP A 295 5.28 -9.80 -15.24
N LEU A 296 4.10 -9.44 -14.72
CA LEU A 296 2.89 -10.26 -14.87
C LEU A 296 1.94 -9.71 -15.95
N LYS A 297 1.29 -10.63 -16.66
CA LYS A 297 0.28 -10.30 -17.67
C LYS A 297 -0.95 -9.64 -17.02
N LYS A 298 -1.54 -8.66 -17.71
CA LYS A 298 -2.82 -8.04 -17.30
C LYS A 298 -3.89 -9.14 -17.08
N GLY A 299 -4.69 -9.00 -16.02
CA GLY A 299 -5.70 -9.98 -15.64
C GLY A 299 -5.20 -11.21 -14.87
N SER A 300 -3.88 -11.46 -14.79
CA SER A 300 -3.35 -12.56 -13.96
C SER A 300 -3.29 -12.24 -12.47
N PHE A 301 -3.37 -10.94 -12.13
CA PHE A 301 -3.39 -10.44 -10.78
C PHE A 301 -4.24 -9.18 -10.71
N HIS A 302 -4.65 -8.83 -9.49
CA HIS A 302 -5.18 -7.50 -9.19
C HIS A 302 -4.80 -7.04 -7.79
N PHE A 303 -4.76 -5.73 -7.57
CA PHE A 303 -4.47 -5.16 -6.26
C PHE A 303 -5.75 -5.02 -5.42
N VAL A 304 -5.91 -5.81 -4.36
CA VAL A 304 -7.09 -5.68 -3.48
C VAL A 304 -7.07 -4.34 -2.74
N ALA A 305 -5.91 -3.99 -2.18
CA ALA A 305 -5.68 -2.78 -1.42
C ALA A 305 -4.18 -2.44 -1.39
N PRO A 306 -3.77 -1.22 -0.99
CA PRO A 306 -4.59 -0.02 -0.77
C PRO A 306 -4.96 0.71 -2.06
N CYS A 307 -4.19 0.50 -3.14
CA CYS A 307 -4.35 1.27 -4.38
C CYS A 307 -5.67 0.91 -5.09
N PRO A 308 -6.51 1.91 -5.45
CA PRO A 308 -7.73 1.67 -6.23
C PRO A 308 -7.47 1.51 -7.74
N HIS A 309 -6.20 1.44 -8.15
CA HIS A 309 -5.76 1.36 -9.54
C HIS A 309 -4.61 0.36 -9.69
N GLU A 310 -4.37 -0.11 -10.91
CA GLU A 310 -3.28 -1.02 -11.27
C GLU A 310 -2.16 -0.37 -12.09
N GLY A 311 -2.26 0.93 -12.37
CA GLY A 311 -1.19 1.71 -13.01
C GLY A 311 -0.10 2.21 -12.06
N ILE A 312 0.78 3.06 -12.58
CA ILE A 312 1.86 3.73 -11.84
C ILE A 312 1.30 4.48 -10.64
N CYS A 313 2.00 4.44 -9.50
CA CYS A 313 1.59 5.16 -8.29
C CYS A 313 1.75 6.68 -8.49
N PRO A 314 0.68 7.49 -8.46
CA PRO A 314 0.78 8.93 -8.66
C PRO A 314 1.58 9.62 -7.55
N LEU A 315 1.50 9.10 -6.31
CA LEU A 315 2.25 9.67 -5.20
C LEU A 315 3.75 9.41 -5.35
N ALA A 316 4.14 8.21 -5.79
CA ALA A 316 5.55 7.89 -6.06
C ALA A 316 6.14 8.78 -7.15
N GLN A 317 5.36 9.10 -8.20
CA GLN A 317 5.79 10.01 -9.26
C GLN A 317 6.09 11.43 -8.76
N THR A 318 5.49 11.88 -7.64
CA THR A 318 5.79 13.21 -7.11
C THR A 318 7.20 13.33 -6.59
N GLY A 319 7.81 12.23 -6.12
CA GLY A 319 9.10 12.31 -5.46
C GLY A 319 9.07 13.01 -4.10
N MET A 320 7.92 13.46 -3.59
CA MET A 320 7.88 14.38 -2.45
C MET A 320 7.35 13.77 -1.16
N ASP A 321 6.49 12.76 -1.28
CA ASP A 321 5.80 12.09 -0.17
C ASP A 321 5.75 10.58 -0.43
N TRP A 322 5.37 9.82 0.60
CA TRP A 322 5.19 8.37 0.53
C TRP A 322 3.81 7.93 1.00
N CYS A 323 3.28 6.87 0.38
CA CYS A 323 1.97 6.32 0.74
C CYS A 323 2.14 5.43 1.97
N HIS A 324 1.61 5.88 3.10
CA HIS A 324 1.52 5.10 4.35
C HIS A 324 0.15 5.34 5.00
N PHE A 325 -0.12 4.68 6.11
CA PHE A 325 -1.35 4.79 6.89
C PHE A 325 -0.99 4.79 8.39
N SER A 326 -1.95 5.16 9.24
CA SER A 326 -1.80 5.16 10.70
C SER A 326 -2.96 4.41 11.34
N GLN A 327 -2.67 3.51 12.29
CA GLN A 327 -3.65 2.87 13.15
C GLN A 327 -3.41 3.27 14.61
N LYS A 328 -4.47 3.72 15.28
CA LYS A 328 -4.40 4.02 16.71
C LYS A 328 -4.41 2.74 17.52
N ILE A 329 -3.52 2.68 18.51
CA ILE A 329 -3.33 1.52 19.36
C ILE A 329 -3.27 1.92 20.82
N LYS A 330 -3.77 1.04 21.69
CA LYS A 330 -3.53 1.14 23.12
C LYS A 330 -2.23 0.41 23.42
N ARG A 331 -1.26 1.11 24.01
CA ARG A 331 -0.02 0.48 24.45
C ARG A 331 -0.28 -0.42 25.65
N ILE A 332 0.68 -1.29 25.92
CA ILE A 332 0.78 -1.95 27.22
C ILE A 332 0.90 -0.86 28.32
N PRO A 333 0.27 -1.03 29.49
CA PRO A 333 0.27 -0.01 30.55
C PRO A 333 1.66 0.48 30.95
N TYR A 334 1.76 1.78 31.24
CA TYR A 334 3.02 2.44 31.59
C TYR A 334 3.73 1.81 32.80
N HIS A 335 3.02 1.13 33.72
CA HIS A 335 3.66 0.49 34.86
C HIS A 335 4.54 -0.71 34.45
N ILE A 336 4.26 -1.34 33.32
CA ILE A 336 4.99 -2.50 32.78
C ILE A 336 6.22 -2.08 31.96
N TYR A 337 6.11 -1.02 31.15
CA TYR A 337 7.24 -0.44 30.40
C TYR A 337 7.04 1.07 30.19
N LYS A 338 8.11 1.85 30.17
CA LYS A 338 8.08 3.32 29.99
C LYS A 338 8.24 3.68 28.51
N LYS A 339 7.14 3.68 27.77
CA LYS A 339 7.07 4.30 26.45
C LYS A 339 6.06 5.44 26.46
N GLY A 340 6.48 6.62 26.01
CA GLY A 340 5.63 7.81 25.91
C GLY A 340 5.10 8.35 27.23
N SER A 341 4.01 9.12 27.17
CA SER A 341 3.39 9.77 28.34
C SER A 341 2.64 8.77 29.22
N LYS A 342 2.78 8.91 30.54
CA LYS A 342 1.98 8.15 31.54
C LYS A 342 0.49 8.47 31.43
N ALA A 343 0.12 9.70 31.07
CA ALA A 343 -1.26 10.18 31.02
C ALA A 343 -2.00 9.77 29.73
N ASN A 344 -1.26 9.52 28.63
CA ASN A 344 -1.83 9.12 27.36
C ASN A 344 -1.24 7.78 26.92
N ASN A 345 -2.04 6.72 27.02
CA ASN A 345 -1.64 5.36 26.66
C ASN A 345 -1.99 4.96 25.22
N ILE A 346 -2.21 5.96 24.35
CA ILE A 346 -2.55 5.77 22.94
C ILE A 346 -1.33 6.17 22.09
N ASP A 347 -0.93 5.27 21.21
CA ASP A 347 0.08 5.50 20.17
C ASP A 347 -0.55 5.39 18.77
N ASP A 348 0.16 5.89 17.77
CA ASP A 348 -0.17 5.74 16.35
C ASP A 348 0.89 4.85 15.67
N GLU A 349 0.50 3.65 15.24
CA GLU A 349 1.38 2.76 14.47
C GLU A 349 1.27 3.09 12.98
N LYS A 350 2.39 3.51 12.39
CA LYS A 350 2.46 3.84 10.97
C LYS A 350 2.90 2.64 10.15
N PHE A 351 2.18 2.36 9.07
CA PHE A 351 2.45 1.22 8.20
C PHE A 351 2.19 1.53 6.73
N SER A 352 2.86 0.80 5.86
CA SER A 352 2.61 0.72 4.43
C SER A 352 2.24 -0.73 4.12
N TYR A 353 1.31 -0.95 3.20
CA TYR A 353 0.90 -2.31 2.87
C TYR A 353 0.50 -2.44 1.40
N LEU A 354 0.47 -3.67 0.91
CA LEU A 354 0.00 -4.06 -0.40
C LEU A 354 -0.67 -5.43 -0.31
N ILE A 355 -1.84 -5.56 -0.92
CA ILE A 355 -2.57 -6.81 -1.02
C ILE A 355 -2.75 -7.13 -2.50
N VAL A 356 -2.21 -8.27 -2.91
CA VAL A 356 -2.26 -8.74 -4.29
C VAL A 356 -3.02 -10.06 -4.32
N ARG A 357 -3.94 -10.22 -5.27
CA ARG A 357 -4.67 -11.48 -5.46
C ARG A 357 -4.32 -12.09 -6.82
N LYS A 358 -4.10 -13.40 -6.86
CA LYS A 358 -3.73 -14.18 -8.04
C LYS A 358 -4.97 -14.57 -8.85
N SER A 359 -5.69 -13.56 -9.32
CA SER A 359 -6.88 -13.71 -10.17
C SER A 359 -7.16 -12.40 -10.91
N THR A 360 -8.06 -12.46 -11.88
CA THR A 360 -8.73 -11.27 -12.41
C THR A 360 -9.46 -10.54 -11.29
N GLY A 361 -9.48 -9.20 -11.37
CA GLY A 361 -10.12 -8.35 -10.37
C GLY A 361 -11.40 -7.70 -10.88
N PRO A 362 -12.24 -7.15 -9.98
CA PRO A 362 -13.47 -6.44 -10.36
C PRO A 362 -13.24 -5.28 -11.34
N ARG A 363 -12.02 -4.75 -11.36
CA ARG A 363 -11.64 -3.60 -12.19
C ARG A 363 -11.36 -3.91 -13.65
N ASP A 364 -11.07 -5.18 -13.94
CA ASP A 364 -10.92 -5.70 -15.31
C ASP A 364 -12.26 -6.25 -15.83
N THR A 365 -13.14 -6.73 -14.94
CA THR A 365 -14.46 -7.26 -15.32
C THR A 365 -15.52 -6.18 -15.51
N PHE A 366 -15.45 -5.07 -14.77
CA PHE A 366 -16.42 -3.97 -14.87
C PHE A 366 -15.75 -2.66 -15.26
N GLU A 367 -16.34 -1.93 -16.21
CA GLU A 367 -15.83 -0.63 -16.64
C GLU A 367 -16.06 0.44 -15.57
N SER A 368 -17.28 0.46 -15.03
CA SER A 368 -17.77 1.44 -14.08
C SER A 368 -18.29 0.81 -12.79
N GLN A 369 -18.31 1.63 -11.73
CA GLN A 369 -18.93 1.24 -10.45
C GLN A 369 -20.44 0.99 -10.57
N PHE A 370 -21.10 1.51 -11.61
CA PHE A 370 -22.53 1.35 -11.83
C PHE A 370 -22.90 -0.02 -12.42
N ASP A 371 -21.94 -0.71 -13.03
CA ASP A 371 -22.14 -2.03 -13.65
C ASP A 371 -21.99 -3.18 -12.63
N THR A 372 -21.51 -2.85 -11.43
CA THR A 372 -21.27 -3.82 -10.35
C THR A 372 -22.56 -4.30 -9.73
N LYS A 373 -22.63 -5.60 -9.39
CA LYS A 373 -23.81 -6.21 -8.77
C LYS A 373 -23.82 -6.03 -7.26
N SER A 374 -22.64 -6.01 -6.64
CA SER A 374 -22.48 -5.92 -5.19
C SER A 374 -21.73 -4.67 -4.74
N ILE A 375 -22.02 -4.20 -3.53
CA ILE A 375 -21.28 -3.09 -2.89
C ILE A 375 -19.81 -3.47 -2.66
N MET A 376 -19.53 -4.75 -2.43
CA MET A 376 -18.17 -5.29 -2.35
C MET A 376 -17.37 -4.98 -3.62
N GLU A 377 -17.90 -5.33 -4.80
CA GLU A 377 -17.26 -5.03 -6.08
C GLU A 377 -17.19 -3.53 -6.33
N ARG A 378 -18.26 -2.79 -6.00
CA ARG A 378 -18.31 -1.33 -6.11
C ARG A 378 -17.19 -0.65 -5.33
N SER A 379 -16.80 -1.22 -4.18
CA SER A 379 -15.73 -0.67 -3.33
C SER A 379 -14.38 -0.58 -4.03
N TYR A 380 -14.12 -1.38 -5.07
CA TYR A 380 -12.87 -1.35 -5.84
C TYR A 380 -12.71 -0.12 -6.72
N PHE A 381 -13.79 0.64 -6.94
CA PHE A 381 -13.82 1.84 -7.76
C PHE A 381 -13.74 3.13 -6.93
N TRP A 382 -13.89 3.04 -5.61
CA TRP A 382 -13.88 4.20 -4.72
C TRP A 382 -12.45 4.74 -4.53
N PRO A 383 -12.24 6.07 -4.60
CA PRO A 383 -10.97 6.66 -4.23
C PRO A 383 -10.59 6.34 -2.79
N ARG A 384 -9.29 6.16 -2.53
CA ARG A 384 -8.77 5.98 -1.18
C ARG A 384 -8.27 7.29 -0.62
N ILE A 385 -8.66 7.62 0.61
CA ILE A 385 -8.10 8.74 1.37
C ILE A 385 -6.67 8.38 1.78
N ILE A 386 -5.67 9.10 1.27
CA ILE A 386 -4.25 8.79 1.48
C ILE A 386 -3.54 9.79 2.40
N PHE A 387 -4.26 10.73 3.00
CA PHE A 387 -3.76 11.61 4.07
C PHE A 387 -4.87 11.98 5.07
N PRO A 388 -4.51 12.45 6.28
CA PRO A 388 -5.48 12.97 7.24
C PRO A 388 -6.37 14.07 6.65
N THR A 389 -7.67 13.99 6.93
CA THR A 389 -8.68 14.94 6.43
C THR A 389 -8.49 16.32 7.05
N MET A 390 -8.55 17.39 6.23
CA MET A 390 -8.37 18.76 6.71
C MET A 390 -9.73 19.42 6.95
N LYS A 391 -10.07 19.70 8.22
CA LYS A 391 -11.36 20.28 8.61
C LYS A 391 -11.29 21.81 8.54
N ARG A 392 -12.08 22.43 7.64
CA ARG A 392 -12.08 23.89 7.39
C ARG A 392 -13.49 24.46 7.58
N GLY A 393 -14.03 24.33 8.79
CA GLY A 393 -15.36 24.86 9.14
C GLY A 393 -16.45 24.36 8.17
N LYS A 394 -16.86 25.22 7.22
CA LYS A 394 -17.89 24.94 6.20
C LYS A 394 -17.47 23.97 5.10
N HIS A 395 -16.20 23.57 5.00
CA HIS A 395 -15.75 22.55 4.06
C HIS A 395 -14.70 21.61 4.68
N VAL A 396 -14.47 20.47 4.02
CA VAL A 396 -13.40 19.52 4.33
C VAL A 396 -12.58 19.28 3.07
N LEU A 397 -11.26 19.19 3.22
CA LEU A 397 -10.35 18.80 2.14
C LEU A 397 -9.88 17.37 2.37
N LEU A 398 -9.96 16.56 1.30
CA LEU A 398 -9.54 15.15 1.30
C LEU A 398 -8.52 14.96 0.19
N ASP A 399 -7.36 14.43 0.53
CA ASP A 399 -6.36 14.04 -0.46
C ASP A 399 -6.55 12.55 -0.76
N VAL A 400 -6.85 12.22 -2.02
CA VAL A 400 -7.27 10.88 -2.44
C VAL A 400 -6.41 10.34 -3.58
N CYS A 401 -6.17 9.03 -3.54
CA CYS A 401 -5.72 8.26 -4.69
C CYS A 401 -6.93 7.70 -5.42
N THR A 402 -6.96 7.78 -6.75
CA THR A 402 -8.15 7.46 -7.56
C THR A 402 -7.94 6.26 -8.48
N ARG A 403 -9.02 5.61 -8.92
CA ARG A 403 -8.97 4.51 -9.91
C ARG A 403 -8.23 4.88 -11.20
N ARG A 404 -8.28 6.15 -11.60
CA ARG A 404 -7.57 6.66 -12.79
C ARG A 404 -6.06 6.82 -12.57
N GLY A 405 -5.54 6.47 -11.40
CA GLY A 405 -4.12 6.64 -11.07
C GLY A 405 -3.73 8.10 -10.85
N ASN A 406 -4.65 8.97 -10.43
CA ASN A 406 -4.34 10.36 -10.07
C ASN A 406 -4.33 10.56 -8.55
N PHE A 407 -3.48 11.49 -8.12
CA PHE A 407 -3.51 12.07 -6.78
C PHE A 407 -4.30 13.38 -6.79
N GLU A 408 -5.50 13.37 -6.22
CA GLU A 408 -6.48 14.45 -6.34
C GLU A 408 -6.85 15.01 -4.95
N ARG A 409 -7.13 16.32 -4.87
CA ARG A 409 -7.72 16.94 -3.68
C ARG A 409 -9.20 17.20 -3.90
N LEU A 410 -10.04 16.54 -3.12
CA LEU A 410 -11.48 16.77 -3.09
C LEU A 410 -11.83 17.87 -2.08
N VAL A 411 -12.67 18.81 -2.50
CA VAL A 411 -13.28 19.81 -1.61
C VAL A 411 -14.74 19.45 -1.38
N VAL A 412 -15.10 19.18 -0.13
CA VAL A 412 -16.45 18.77 0.25
C VAL A 412 -17.07 19.85 1.12
N THR A 413 -18.10 20.52 0.61
CA THR A 413 -18.76 21.65 1.29
C THR A 413 -19.96 21.20 2.11
N LYS A 414 -20.27 21.92 3.20
CA LYS A 414 -21.46 21.66 4.03
C LYS A 414 -22.78 21.96 3.31
N SER A 415 -22.79 22.98 2.44
CA SER A 415 -23.97 23.44 1.67
C SER A 415 -24.32 22.58 0.45
N SER A 416 -23.60 21.47 0.28
CA SER A 416 -23.83 20.48 -0.76
C SER A 416 -25.17 19.75 -0.56
N PRO A 417 -25.96 19.49 -1.63
CA PRO A 417 -27.23 18.76 -1.54
C PRO A 417 -27.15 17.41 -0.79
N GLU A 418 -26.00 16.73 -0.84
CA GLU A 418 -25.73 15.52 -0.06
C GLU A 418 -24.85 15.86 1.15
N SER A 419 -25.45 16.42 2.19
CA SER A 419 -24.76 16.74 3.45
C SER A 419 -24.05 15.53 4.09
N TRP A 420 -24.44 14.31 3.70
CA TRP A 420 -23.85 13.03 4.11
C TRP A 420 -22.37 12.91 3.75
N GLY A 421 -21.98 13.31 2.53
CA GLY A 421 -20.57 13.28 2.13
C GLY A 421 -19.71 14.21 2.98
N TYR A 422 -20.24 15.39 3.36
CA TYR A 422 -19.56 16.30 4.28
C TYR A 422 -19.42 15.70 5.69
N LYS A 423 -20.50 15.10 6.23
CA LYS A 423 -20.45 14.42 7.54
C LYS A 423 -19.45 13.28 7.54
N PHE A 424 -19.45 12.45 6.49
CA PHE A 424 -18.47 11.38 6.30
C PHE A 424 -17.05 11.94 6.20
N GLY A 425 -16.80 12.91 5.32
CA GLY A 425 -15.47 13.50 5.15
C GLY A 425 -14.88 14.11 6.43
N ARG A 426 -15.71 14.64 7.33
CA ARG A 426 -15.25 15.12 8.66
C ARG A 426 -14.82 13.99 9.61
N LYS A 427 -15.41 12.82 9.46
CA LYS A 427 -15.14 11.64 10.28
C LYS A 427 -14.13 10.69 9.64
N GLY A 428 -14.00 10.76 8.31
CA GLY A 428 -13.11 9.94 7.51
C GLY A 428 -11.70 10.02 8.04
N LEU A 429 -11.05 8.87 8.06
CA LEU A 429 -9.71 8.70 8.53
C LEU A 429 -8.80 8.30 7.37
N TRP A 430 -7.52 8.34 7.65
CA TRP A 430 -6.51 7.94 6.70
C TRP A 430 -6.70 6.47 6.32
N GLY A 431 -6.88 6.20 5.03
CA GLY A 431 -7.09 4.87 4.45
C GLY A 431 -8.54 4.46 4.24
N ASP A 432 -9.52 5.29 4.63
CA ASP A 432 -10.92 5.05 4.29
C ASP A 432 -11.17 5.21 2.79
N LEU A 433 -12.23 4.56 2.30
CA LEU A 433 -12.69 4.72 0.92
C LEU A 433 -13.71 5.85 0.84
N TRP A 434 -13.72 6.56 -0.28
CA TRP A 434 -14.62 7.66 -0.56
C TRP A 434 -15.73 7.21 -1.53
N PRO A 435 -16.92 6.80 -1.05
CA PRO A 435 -17.99 6.30 -1.91
C PRO A 435 -18.83 7.40 -2.56
N TYR A 436 -18.61 8.67 -2.22
CA TYR A 436 -19.45 9.80 -2.65
C TYR A 436 -18.97 10.40 -3.98
N PRO A 437 -19.87 11.05 -4.75
CA PRO A 437 -19.50 11.72 -5.99
C PRO A 437 -18.42 12.79 -5.77
N LYS A 438 -17.56 12.96 -6.79
CA LYS A 438 -16.53 14.01 -6.82
C LYS A 438 -17.21 15.36 -7.10
N ARG A 439 -17.19 16.28 -6.15
CA ARG A 439 -17.86 17.60 -6.27
C ARG A 439 -16.94 18.70 -6.81
N LEU A 440 -15.80 18.88 -6.16
CA LEU A 440 -14.78 19.86 -6.51
C LEU A 440 -13.43 19.16 -6.47
N ASN A 441 -12.82 18.99 -7.64
CA ASN A 441 -11.52 18.36 -7.75
C ASN A 441 -10.48 19.43 -8.06
N ARG A 442 -9.47 19.55 -7.19
CA ARG A 442 -8.20 20.13 -7.59
C ARG A 442 -7.29 18.96 -7.97
N PRO A 443 -6.89 18.86 -9.25
CA PRO A 443 -6.10 17.72 -9.73
C PRO A 443 -4.72 17.62 -9.07
N GLU A 444 -4.32 18.65 -8.31
CA GLU A 444 -3.04 18.73 -7.62
C GLU A 444 -3.30 18.70 -6.12
N GLY A 445 -3.26 17.50 -5.53
CA GLY A 445 -3.14 17.36 -4.09
C GLY A 445 -1.85 18.03 -3.62
N ARG A 446 -1.97 18.98 -2.69
CA ARG A 446 -0.85 19.62 -1.97
C ARG A 446 0.21 20.36 -2.82
N GLY A 447 0.02 20.51 -4.13
CA GLY A 447 0.92 21.30 -4.99
C GLY A 447 2.32 20.69 -5.18
N TYR A 448 2.45 19.36 -5.09
CA TYR A 448 3.74 18.67 -5.15
C TYR A 448 4.39 18.58 -6.52
N THR A 449 3.67 18.95 -7.57
CA THR A 449 4.12 18.71 -8.94
C THR A 449 4.70 20.01 -9.51
N PRO A 450 6.02 20.07 -9.79
CA PRO A 450 6.61 21.22 -10.48
C PRO A 450 5.85 21.48 -11.79
N ARG A 451 5.70 22.75 -12.18
CA ARG A 451 4.97 23.16 -13.40
C ARG A 451 5.34 22.33 -14.64
N LYS A 452 6.63 22.02 -14.82
CA LYS A 452 7.13 21.18 -15.92
C LYS A 452 6.51 19.76 -15.93
N VAL A 453 6.36 19.14 -14.76
CA VAL A 453 5.75 17.79 -14.65
C VAL A 453 4.23 17.88 -14.85
N LEU A 454 3.59 18.98 -14.44
CA LEU A 454 2.16 19.21 -14.71
C LEU A 454 1.88 19.36 -16.20
N GLU A 455 2.69 20.13 -16.91
CA GLU A 455 2.62 20.26 -18.36
C GLU A 455 2.80 18.91 -19.05
N TYR A 456 3.75 18.10 -18.58
CA TYR A 456 3.99 16.75 -19.08
C TYR A 456 2.81 15.79 -18.83
N LEU A 457 2.26 15.76 -17.61
CA LEU A 457 1.09 14.92 -17.28
C LEU A 457 -0.15 15.35 -18.06
N ARG A 458 -0.36 16.67 -18.25
CA ARG A 458 -1.45 17.20 -19.09
C ARG A 458 -1.29 16.80 -20.55
N LYS A 459 -0.06 16.86 -21.08
CA LYS A 459 0.24 16.42 -22.45
C LYS A 459 0.00 14.91 -22.60
N SER A 460 0.45 14.10 -21.64
CA SER A 460 0.23 12.65 -21.61
C SER A 460 -1.25 12.27 -21.51
N ARG A 461 -2.05 13.04 -20.76
CA ARG A 461 -3.50 12.82 -20.61
C ARG A 461 -4.28 13.21 -21.86
N ARG A 462 -3.91 14.31 -22.51
CA ARG A 462 -4.44 14.67 -23.84
C ARG A 462 -4.10 13.63 -24.89
N LEU A 463 -2.88 13.08 -24.84
CA LEU A 463 -2.47 12.01 -25.74
C LEU A 463 -3.32 10.74 -25.53
N ALA A 464 -3.53 10.33 -24.27
CA ALA A 464 -4.38 9.18 -23.94
C ALA A 464 -5.84 9.39 -24.41
N GLN A 465 -6.41 10.57 -24.16
CA GLN A 465 -7.76 10.92 -24.64
C GLN A 465 -7.84 10.99 -26.17
N SER A 466 -6.78 11.46 -26.83
CA SER A 466 -6.69 11.47 -28.28
C SER A 466 -6.61 10.06 -28.86
N ILE A 467 -5.88 9.15 -28.21
CA ILE A 467 -5.79 7.74 -28.61
C ILE A 467 -7.15 7.05 -28.44
N ASP A 468 -7.85 7.29 -27.32
CA ASP A 468 -9.21 6.77 -27.09
C ASP A 468 -10.19 7.30 -28.16
N ASN A 469 -10.11 8.60 -28.50
CA ASN A 469 -10.93 9.20 -29.54
C ASN A 469 -10.58 8.69 -30.95
N ILE A 470 -9.31 8.42 -31.24
CA ILE A 470 -8.87 7.81 -32.51
C ILE A 470 -9.34 6.37 -32.61
N GLY A 471 -9.34 5.62 -31.49
CA GLY A 471 -9.93 4.28 -31.42
C GLY A 471 -11.42 4.28 -31.73
N LEU A 472 -12.18 5.18 -31.09
CA LEU A 472 -13.61 5.35 -31.37
C LEU A 472 -13.90 5.76 -32.83
N CYS A 473 -13.05 6.60 -33.42
CA CYS A 473 -13.18 7.03 -34.81
C CYS A 473 -12.85 5.89 -35.79
N LYS A 474 -11.87 5.03 -35.47
CA LYS A 474 -11.57 3.81 -36.24
C LYS A 474 -12.71 2.80 -36.18
N ASP A 475 -13.27 2.55 -35.00
CA ASP A 475 -14.41 1.65 -34.83
C ASP A 475 -15.66 2.15 -35.56
N GLN A 476 -15.78 3.47 -35.75
CA GLN A 476 -16.86 4.08 -36.51
C GLN A 476 -16.61 3.98 -38.02
N TYR A 477 -15.38 4.28 -38.48
CA TYR A 477 -15.00 4.09 -39.88
C TYR A 477 -15.10 2.63 -40.34
N GLU A 478 -14.71 1.67 -39.50
CA GLU A 478 -14.85 0.24 -39.80
C GLU A 478 -16.32 -0.20 -39.86
N ARG A 479 -17.19 0.35 -39.00
CA ARG A 479 -18.65 0.13 -39.09
C ARG A 479 -19.25 0.74 -40.35
N ASP A 480 -18.88 1.96 -40.69
CA ASP A 480 -19.35 2.65 -41.89
C ASP A 480 -18.85 1.95 -43.18
N GLN A 481 -17.64 1.39 -43.17
CA GLN A 481 -17.14 0.55 -44.26
C GLN A 481 -17.93 -0.76 -44.37
N ILE A 482 -18.22 -1.43 -43.25
CA ILE A 482 -18.99 -2.69 -43.24
C ILE A 482 -20.45 -2.47 -43.69
N GLU A 483 -21.06 -1.33 -43.36
CA GLU A 483 -22.40 -0.98 -43.82
C GLU A 483 -22.44 -0.65 -45.32
N ASN A 484 -21.43 0.06 -45.84
CA ASN A 484 -21.32 0.36 -47.28
C ASN A 484 -21.02 -0.86 -48.16
N TYR A 485 -20.53 -1.97 -47.59
CA TYR A 485 -20.33 -3.24 -48.30
C TYR A 485 -21.55 -4.18 -48.23
N LYS A 486 -22.61 -3.82 -47.48
CA LYS A 486 -23.86 -4.60 -47.35
C LYS A 486 -25.03 -4.04 -48.16
N SER A 487 -24.86 -2.87 -48.77
CA SER A 487 -25.70 -2.28 -49.82
C SER A 487 -25.07 -2.55 -51.18
#